data_AF-A0A0V8JFX7-F1
#
_entry.id   AF-A0A0V8JFX7-F1
#
_cell.length_a   1.000
_cell.length_b   1.000
_cell.length_c   1.000
_cell.angle_alpha   90.00
_cell.angle_beta   90.00
_cell.angle_gamma   90.00
#
_symmetry.space_group_name_H-M   'P 1'
#
loop_
_entity.id
_entity.type
_entity.pdbx_description
1 polymer ?
#
loop_
_entity_poly.entity_id
_entity_poly.type
_entity_poly.pdbx_seq_one_letter_code
_entity_poly.pdbx_strand_id
1 'polypeptide(L)'
;MNLRKGATTKSSVIKTLNDGEKVTVYSESNGWAKVKVSGSTGYVSTKYLTATKSGSTSRPKPTPAPETKTTTKYVKVSGALNLRKAGTTNSAVIKTLKDGEEVTVYSESNGWAKVKAGSSTGYVSTKYLTTTKPGTAKPSPAPKPSEPETVVRFVDVDASSSLNVRSGPGTTFAVVTKLARDTAVTLLSQSGSWSKISANGKTGYVSTSYLKEKLGSPDGIAVSETEQKYNLTLDEMVKLQMGASPQTDQKYKSYIREDAIRITSSIYGTVLGDWNIRGGAGTNYWKITTVRRGEQLKVLSQVKGSDGHIWYQVEIKDNWVNASPEDVKYYLDPNNFKDDPVKSYQFVKLSQTANLNTAEVNQRILSGKGILEGKASSFIKAGNLYGVNDIYLISHALLETGNGRSQLATGVLYNGRTVYNMYGIGANDGNAVQNGAAYAYNAGWFTPEDAIVGGARFIAMGYINKKQDTIYKMRWNPSAAEALGYPSHQYATDIGWASKQVRQIYNLYSLLNNYSIDLEIPVYKTK
;
A
#
# COMPACT_ATOMS: atom_id res chain seq x y z
N MET A 1 -18.89 46.60 -13.59
CA MET A 1 -19.27 45.24 -14.04
C MET A 1 -20.77 45.02 -13.89
N ASN A 2 -21.46 44.33 -14.80
CA ASN A 2 -22.92 44.11 -14.68
C ASN A 2 -23.25 42.82 -13.93
N LEU A 3 -24.10 42.90 -12.90
CA LEU A 3 -24.77 41.77 -12.26
C LEU A 3 -26.01 41.41 -13.07
N ARG A 4 -26.09 40.19 -13.61
CA ARG A 4 -27.15 39.75 -14.51
C ARG A 4 -28.01 38.65 -13.90
N LYS A 5 -29.24 38.47 -14.42
CA LYS A 5 -30.16 37.44 -13.94
C LYS A 5 -29.72 36.01 -14.31
N GLY A 6 -28.93 35.84 -15.37
CA GLY A 6 -28.36 34.57 -15.82
C GLY A 6 -26.92 34.71 -16.33
N ALA A 7 -26.22 33.58 -16.42
CA ALA A 7 -24.81 33.44 -16.83
C ALA A 7 -24.58 33.65 -18.33
N THR A 8 -25.05 34.79 -18.87
CA THR A 8 -24.90 35.16 -20.28
C THR A 8 -25.01 36.68 -20.46
N THR A 9 -24.31 37.22 -21.45
CA THR A 9 -24.35 38.66 -21.80
C THR A 9 -25.71 39.11 -22.33
N LYS A 10 -26.55 38.17 -22.78
CA LYS A 10 -27.92 38.44 -23.25
C LYS A 10 -28.95 38.53 -22.12
N SER A 11 -28.59 38.17 -20.89
CA SER A 11 -29.51 38.20 -19.75
C SER A 11 -29.68 39.62 -19.22
N SER A 12 -30.89 39.93 -18.73
CA SER A 12 -31.23 41.22 -18.14
C SER A 12 -30.28 41.60 -17.00
N VAL A 13 -29.85 42.86 -16.99
CA VAL A 13 -29.01 43.43 -15.93
C VAL A 13 -29.87 43.71 -14.71
N ILE A 14 -29.46 43.20 -13.55
CA ILE A 14 -30.07 43.48 -12.25
C ILE A 14 -29.51 44.80 -11.71
N LYS A 15 -28.18 44.98 -11.75
CA LYS A 15 -27.49 46.24 -11.39
C LYS A 15 -26.06 46.27 -11.93
N THR A 16 -25.43 47.43 -11.87
CA THR A 16 -23.98 47.60 -12.15
C THR A 16 -23.21 47.66 -10.82
N LEU A 17 -22.00 47.09 -10.82
CA LEU A 17 -21.07 47.02 -9.70
C LEU A 17 -19.82 47.85 -10.01
N ASN A 18 -19.33 48.55 -8.99
CA ASN A 18 -18.14 49.40 -9.07
C ASN A 18 -16.85 48.58 -8.94
N ASP A 19 -15.74 49.16 -9.41
CA ASP A 19 -14.43 48.55 -9.24
C ASP A 19 -14.06 48.47 -7.75
N GLY A 20 -13.49 47.33 -7.34
CA GLY A 20 -13.18 47.03 -5.94
C GLY A 20 -14.38 46.74 -5.02
N GLU A 21 -15.62 46.67 -5.55
CA GLU A 21 -16.82 46.29 -4.78
C GLU A 21 -16.77 44.80 -4.42
N LYS A 22 -16.85 44.49 -3.11
CA LYS A 22 -16.72 43.12 -2.60
C LYS A 22 -17.97 42.30 -2.91
N VAL A 23 -17.78 41.11 -3.48
CA VAL A 23 -18.87 40.15 -3.76
C VAL A 23 -18.59 38.80 -3.11
N THR A 24 -19.63 38.06 -2.75
CA THR A 24 -19.51 36.67 -2.27
C THR A 24 -19.82 35.71 -3.42
N VAL A 25 -18.89 34.81 -3.76
CA VAL A 25 -19.04 33.84 -4.86
C VAL A 25 -19.55 32.50 -4.35
N TYR A 26 -20.60 31.96 -4.97
CA TYR A 26 -21.19 30.66 -4.62
C TYR A 26 -20.82 29.53 -5.60
N SER A 27 -20.60 29.86 -6.87
CA SER A 27 -20.28 28.88 -7.91
C SER A 27 -19.72 29.57 -9.14
N GLU A 28 -18.81 28.92 -9.85
CA GLU A 28 -18.26 29.40 -11.12
C GLU A 28 -18.43 28.34 -12.22
N SER A 29 -18.88 28.76 -13.40
CA SER A 29 -19.02 27.89 -14.56
C SER A 29 -19.02 28.73 -15.84
N ASN A 30 -18.32 28.26 -16.88
CA ASN A 30 -18.33 28.83 -18.23
C ASN A 30 -18.03 30.36 -18.28
N GLY A 31 -17.09 30.86 -17.47
CA GLY A 31 -16.71 32.28 -17.46
C GLY A 31 -17.67 33.21 -16.69
N TRP A 32 -18.59 32.64 -15.91
CA TRP A 32 -19.54 33.34 -15.07
C TRP A 32 -19.53 32.82 -13.64
N ALA A 33 -19.61 33.73 -12.68
CA ALA A 33 -19.74 33.46 -11.26
C ALA A 33 -21.14 33.83 -10.78
N LYS A 34 -21.79 32.94 -10.02
CA LYS A 34 -22.99 33.27 -9.26
C LYS A 34 -22.56 33.94 -7.96
N VAL A 35 -22.99 35.18 -7.75
CA VAL A 35 -22.54 36.02 -6.64
C VAL A 35 -23.70 36.66 -5.88
N LYS A 36 -23.46 37.03 -4.62
CA LYS A 36 -24.33 37.93 -3.84
C LYS A 36 -23.57 39.19 -3.46
N VAL A 37 -24.21 40.33 -3.67
CA VAL A 37 -23.68 41.67 -3.39
C VAL A 37 -24.81 42.59 -2.96
N SER A 38 -24.65 43.23 -1.79
CA SER A 38 -25.62 44.18 -1.20
C SER A 38 -27.08 43.71 -1.25
N GLY A 39 -27.33 42.44 -0.88
CA GLY A 39 -28.67 41.84 -0.82
C GLY A 39 -29.16 41.17 -2.11
N SER A 40 -28.55 41.46 -3.27
CA SER A 40 -28.98 40.92 -4.57
C SER A 40 -28.14 39.72 -5.02
N THR A 41 -28.78 38.69 -5.57
CA THR A 41 -28.11 37.50 -6.15
C THR A 41 -28.22 37.51 -7.66
N GLY A 42 -27.10 37.28 -8.35
CA GLY A 42 -27.04 37.23 -9.82
C GLY A 42 -25.73 36.66 -10.33
N TYR A 43 -25.47 36.83 -11.62
CA TYR A 43 -24.31 36.31 -12.31
C TYR A 43 -23.43 37.45 -12.83
N VAL A 44 -22.13 37.35 -12.59
CA VAL A 44 -21.12 38.27 -13.11
C VAL A 44 -20.06 37.50 -13.90
N SER A 45 -19.37 38.16 -14.83
CA SER A 45 -18.31 37.47 -15.57
C SER A 45 -17.06 37.33 -14.70
N THR A 46 -16.50 36.11 -14.63
CA THR A 46 -15.33 35.81 -13.78
C THR A 46 -14.09 36.61 -14.18
N LYS A 47 -14.02 37.10 -15.42
CA LYS A 47 -12.92 37.96 -15.91
C LYS A 47 -12.72 39.26 -15.15
N TYR A 48 -13.70 39.67 -14.35
CA TYR A 48 -13.68 40.90 -13.57
C TYR A 48 -13.66 40.63 -12.06
N LEU A 49 -13.47 39.38 -11.65
CA LEU A 49 -13.31 39.00 -10.25
C LEU A 49 -11.84 38.77 -9.94
N THR A 50 -11.41 39.26 -8.78
CA THR A 50 -10.08 39.03 -8.22
C THR A 50 -10.21 38.65 -6.75
N ALA A 51 -9.42 37.65 -6.32
CA ALA A 51 -9.43 37.13 -4.95
C ALA A 51 -8.75 38.06 -3.94
N THR A 52 -8.02 39.07 -4.42
CA THR A 52 -7.35 40.08 -3.61
C THR A 52 -7.62 41.48 -4.20
N LYS A 53 -7.79 42.48 -3.34
CA LYS A 53 -7.86 43.88 -3.79
C LYS A 53 -6.44 44.31 -4.15
N SER A 54 -6.06 44.27 -5.43
CA SER A 54 -4.69 44.54 -5.84
C SER A 54 -4.58 45.83 -6.64
N GLY A 55 -3.88 46.81 -6.07
CA GLY A 55 -3.29 47.91 -6.83
C GLY A 55 -2.08 47.44 -7.66
N SER A 56 -1.91 48.13 -8.79
CA SER A 56 -0.71 48.30 -9.64
C SER A 56 0.09 47.09 -10.15
N THR A 57 -0.10 46.83 -11.45
CA THR A 57 0.90 46.59 -12.52
C THR A 57 2.10 45.65 -12.29
N SER A 58 2.06 44.47 -12.91
CA SER A 58 3.04 44.03 -13.93
C SER A 58 2.62 42.70 -14.57
N ARG A 59 2.91 42.55 -15.86
CA ARG A 59 2.46 41.47 -16.76
C ARG A 59 3.33 40.21 -16.64
N PRO A 60 2.74 39.00 -16.56
CA PRO A 60 3.42 37.78 -16.97
C PRO A 60 2.73 37.02 -18.13
N LYS A 61 3.60 36.23 -18.77
CA LYS A 61 3.57 35.34 -19.94
C LYS A 61 2.40 34.33 -20.00
N PRO A 62 1.95 33.90 -21.21
CA PRO A 62 0.82 32.97 -21.35
C PRO A 62 1.20 31.58 -20.85
N THR A 63 0.34 31.01 -20.01
CA THR A 63 0.46 29.66 -19.40
C THR A 63 -0.91 28.97 -19.57
N PRO A 64 -0.98 27.64 -19.78
CA PRO A 64 -1.90 26.99 -20.73
C PRO A 64 -3.36 26.90 -20.31
N ALA A 65 -4.22 26.61 -21.30
CA ALA A 65 -5.64 26.34 -21.16
C ALA A 65 -5.94 25.24 -20.10
N PRO A 66 -7.05 25.35 -19.35
CA PRO A 66 -7.42 24.32 -18.39
C PRO A 66 -7.77 23.01 -19.11
N GLU A 67 -7.08 21.93 -18.77
CA GLU A 67 -7.36 20.60 -19.28
C GLU A 67 -8.75 20.13 -18.83
N THR A 68 -9.65 19.98 -19.80
CA THR A 68 -10.91 19.25 -19.60
C THR A 68 -10.60 17.78 -19.38
N LYS A 69 -10.89 17.25 -18.18
CA LYS A 69 -10.81 15.81 -17.90
C LYS A 69 -11.75 15.06 -18.84
N THR A 70 -11.20 14.23 -19.71
CA THR A 70 -11.94 13.30 -20.55
C THR A 70 -11.80 11.87 -20.00
N THR A 71 -12.67 10.96 -20.42
CA THR A 71 -12.58 9.55 -20.04
C THR A 71 -12.82 8.68 -21.26
N THR A 72 -12.00 7.66 -21.47
CA THR A 72 -12.19 6.69 -22.55
C THR A 72 -13.25 5.65 -22.16
N LYS A 73 -14.22 5.40 -23.05
CA LYS A 73 -15.21 4.32 -22.93
C LYS A 73 -15.32 3.55 -24.25
N TYR A 74 -15.93 2.39 -24.20
CA TYR A 74 -16.21 1.53 -25.35
C TYR A 74 -17.71 1.38 -25.55
N VAL A 75 -18.13 1.24 -26.80
CA VAL A 75 -19.51 0.96 -27.16
C VAL A 75 -19.87 -0.50 -26.81
N LYS A 76 -21.02 -0.72 -26.17
CA LYS A 76 -21.58 -2.04 -25.85
C LYS A 76 -22.98 -2.18 -26.44
N VAL A 77 -23.09 -2.85 -27.59
CA VAL A 77 -24.35 -3.08 -28.31
C VAL A 77 -24.34 -4.43 -29.04
N SER A 78 -25.49 -5.06 -29.23
CA SER A 78 -25.63 -6.27 -30.07
C SER A 78 -25.79 -5.95 -31.58
N GLY A 79 -25.48 -4.72 -31.99
CA GLY A 79 -25.74 -4.18 -33.33
C GLY A 79 -24.95 -2.89 -33.58
N ALA A 80 -25.63 -1.80 -33.94
CA ALA A 80 -25.00 -0.50 -34.17
C ALA A 80 -25.57 0.60 -33.24
N LEU A 81 -24.70 1.46 -32.72
CA LEU A 81 -25.06 2.60 -31.86
C LEU A 81 -25.05 3.91 -32.65
N ASN A 82 -26.16 4.63 -32.67
CA ASN A 82 -26.24 5.93 -33.34
C ASN A 82 -25.52 7.03 -32.54
N LEU A 83 -24.50 7.64 -33.15
CA LEU A 83 -23.90 8.91 -32.73
C LEU A 83 -24.75 10.06 -33.27
N ARG A 84 -25.36 10.87 -32.41
CA ARG A 84 -26.34 11.90 -32.78
C ARG A 84 -25.82 13.32 -32.59
N LYS A 85 -26.41 14.28 -33.30
CA LYS A 85 -26.03 15.71 -33.20
C LYS A 85 -26.36 16.35 -31.83
N ALA A 86 -27.39 15.87 -31.14
CA ALA A 86 -27.79 16.27 -29.80
C ALA A 86 -28.19 15.05 -28.94
N GLY A 87 -28.20 15.22 -27.61
CA GLY A 87 -28.56 14.18 -26.64
C GLY A 87 -30.06 13.89 -26.57
N THR A 88 -30.66 13.52 -27.70
CA THR A 88 -32.08 13.12 -27.83
C THR A 88 -32.26 12.07 -28.92
N THR A 89 -33.29 11.22 -28.82
CA THR A 89 -33.57 10.19 -29.82
C THR A 89 -34.09 10.73 -31.16
N ASN A 90 -34.60 11.97 -31.18
CA ASN A 90 -35.13 12.62 -32.37
C ASN A 90 -34.07 13.45 -33.12
N SER A 91 -32.86 13.57 -32.57
CA SER A 91 -31.76 14.26 -33.24
C SER A 91 -31.23 13.45 -34.42
N ALA A 92 -30.81 14.16 -35.48
CA ALA A 92 -30.11 13.60 -36.63
C ALA A 92 -28.92 12.71 -36.21
N VAL A 93 -28.79 11.57 -36.88
CA VAL A 93 -27.67 10.62 -36.73
C VAL A 93 -26.52 11.11 -37.60
N ILE A 94 -25.33 11.23 -37.01
CA ILE A 94 -24.08 11.65 -37.66
C ILE A 94 -23.32 10.43 -38.19
N LYS A 95 -23.26 9.36 -37.40
CA LYS A 95 -22.55 8.11 -37.71
C LYS A 95 -23.13 6.98 -36.86
N THR A 96 -22.94 5.73 -37.27
CA THR A 96 -23.13 4.56 -36.43
C THR A 96 -21.80 4.04 -35.88
N LEU A 97 -21.80 3.59 -34.63
CA LEU A 97 -20.65 3.03 -33.93
C LEU A 97 -20.87 1.54 -33.69
N LYS A 98 -19.83 0.72 -33.87
CA LYS A 98 -19.90 -0.74 -33.68
C LYS A 98 -19.60 -1.14 -32.23
N ASP A 99 -19.99 -2.35 -31.84
CA ASP A 99 -19.61 -2.94 -30.56
C ASP A 99 -18.08 -2.91 -30.37
N GLY A 100 -17.63 -2.54 -29.17
CA GLY A 100 -16.22 -2.36 -28.84
C GLY A 100 -15.52 -1.16 -29.46
N GLU A 101 -16.21 -0.29 -30.22
CA GLU A 101 -15.62 0.96 -30.73
C GLU A 101 -15.28 1.92 -29.57
N GLU A 102 -14.07 2.44 -29.58
CA GLU A 102 -13.55 3.34 -28.55
C GLU A 102 -14.05 4.78 -28.77
N VAL A 103 -14.47 5.44 -27.69
CA VAL A 103 -14.91 6.83 -27.70
C VAL A 103 -14.31 7.62 -26.53
N THR A 104 -13.93 8.86 -26.79
CA THR A 104 -13.54 9.82 -25.75
C THR A 104 -14.77 10.55 -25.24
N VAL A 105 -15.09 10.40 -23.96
CA VAL A 105 -16.23 11.05 -23.30
C VAL A 105 -15.79 12.37 -22.69
N TYR A 106 -16.47 13.45 -23.06
CA TYR A 106 -16.23 14.80 -22.51
C TYR A 106 -17.19 15.15 -21.37
N SER A 107 -18.40 14.61 -21.39
CA SER A 107 -19.43 14.87 -20.38
C SER A 107 -20.56 13.86 -20.48
N GLU A 108 -21.23 13.60 -19.36
CA GLU A 108 -22.43 12.76 -19.28
C GLU A 108 -23.51 13.51 -18.52
N SER A 109 -24.72 13.55 -19.06
CA SER A 109 -25.88 14.18 -18.42
C SER A 109 -27.17 13.61 -18.98
N ASN A 110 -28.15 13.37 -18.11
CA ASN A 110 -29.51 12.95 -18.48
C ASN A 110 -29.55 11.72 -19.42
N GLY A 111 -28.69 10.73 -19.17
CA GLY A 111 -28.63 9.50 -19.96
C GLY A 111 -27.89 9.61 -21.30
N TRP A 112 -27.32 10.78 -21.63
CA TRP A 112 -26.53 11.02 -22.84
C TRP A 112 -25.09 11.41 -22.53
N ALA A 113 -24.16 10.89 -23.31
CA ALA A 113 -22.74 11.22 -23.26
C ALA A 113 -22.35 12.02 -24.49
N LYS A 114 -21.67 13.16 -24.31
CA LYS A 114 -20.99 13.87 -25.41
C LYS A 114 -19.65 13.19 -25.65
N VAL A 115 -19.47 12.65 -26.84
CA VAL A 115 -18.31 11.82 -27.18
C VAL A 115 -17.66 12.24 -28.49
N LYS A 116 -16.36 11.93 -28.62
CA LYS A 116 -15.64 11.93 -29.89
C LYS A 116 -15.29 10.50 -30.27
N ALA A 117 -15.67 10.11 -31.48
CA ALA A 117 -15.38 8.82 -32.10
C ALA A 117 -14.62 9.09 -33.41
N GLY A 118 -13.29 8.91 -33.39
CA GLY A 118 -12.42 9.35 -34.48
C GLY A 118 -12.45 10.87 -34.68
N SER A 119 -12.79 11.33 -35.88
CA SER A 119 -12.93 12.77 -36.21
C SER A 119 -14.31 13.34 -35.86
N SER A 120 -15.31 12.50 -35.56
CA SER A 120 -16.71 12.92 -35.37
C SER A 120 -17.03 13.14 -33.89
N THR A 121 -17.67 14.26 -33.58
CA THR A 121 -18.17 14.58 -32.22
C THR A 121 -19.70 14.59 -32.21
N GLY A 122 -20.31 13.93 -31.23
CA GLY A 122 -21.76 13.85 -31.10
C GLY A 122 -22.19 13.31 -29.73
N TYR A 123 -23.42 12.85 -29.65
CA TYR A 123 -24.03 12.32 -28.43
C TYR A 123 -24.49 10.89 -28.62
N VAL A 124 -24.17 10.04 -27.65
CA VAL A 124 -24.63 8.64 -27.59
C VAL A 124 -25.31 8.38 -26.26
N SER A 125 -26.17 7.37 -26.19
CA SER A 125 -26.79 7.01 -24.92
C SER A 125 -25.78 6.32 -24.00
N THR A 126 -25.66 6.82 -22.77
CA THR A 126 -24.74 6.30 -21.73
C THR A 126 -24.96 4.81 -21.44
N LYS A 127 -26.18 4.29 -21.62
CA LYS A 127 -26.50 2.86 -21.43
C LYS A 127 -25.72 1.90 -22.33
N TYR A 128 -25.17 2.42 -23.43
CA TYR A 128 -24.40 1.65 -24.40
C TYR A 128 -22.91 1.99 -24.35
N LEU A 129 -22.46 2.65 -23.27
CA LEU A 129 -21.04 2.90 -23.02
C LEU A 129 -20.57 2.12 -21.79
N THR A 130 -19.40 1.52 -21.90
CA THR A 130 -18.77 0.74 -20.85
C THR A 130 -17.31 1.15 -20.71
N THR A 131 -16.73 1.03 -19.51
CA THR A 131 -15.29 1.27 -19.30
C THR A 131 -14.43 0.05 -19.70
N THR A 132 -15.06 -1.07 -20.06
CA THR A 132 -14.40 -2.32 -20.45
C THR A 132 -14.79 -2.71 -21.89
N LYS A 133 -13.81 -2.94 -22.76
CA LYS A 133 -14.04 -3.28 -24.17
C LYS A 133 -14.72 -4.65 -24.30
N PRO A 134 -15.91 -4.76 -24.91
CA PRO A 134 -16.56 -6.05 -25.19
C PRO A 134 -15.80 -6.85 -26.26
N GLY A 135 -15.74 -8.18 -26.13
CA GLY A 135 -15.37 -9.08 -27.23
C GLY A 135 -13.95 -9.69 -27.24
N THR A 136 -13.16 -9.60 -26.17
CA THR A 136 -11.92 -10.40 -26.05
C THR A 136 -12.09 -11.52 -25.04
N ALA A 137 -11.77 -12.75 -25.46
CA ALA A 137 -11.68 -13.94 -24.60
C ALA A 137 -10.93 -13.62 -23.29
N LYS A 138 -11.44 -14.17 -22.18
CA LYS A 138 -11.00 -13.93 -20.79
C LYS A 138 -9.49 -13.69 -20.66
N PRO A 139 -9.05 -12.44 -20.50
CA PRO A 139 -7.77 -12.16 -19.91
C PRO A 139 -7.92 -12.29 -18.39
N SER A 140 -6.93 -12.91 -17.76
CA SER A 140 -6.64 -12.75 -16.33
C SER A 140 -6.81 -11.28 -15.93
N PRO A 141 -7.36 -10.96 -14.73
CA PRO A 141 -7.49 -9.57 -14.30
C PRO A 141 -6.14 -8.86 -14.44
N ALA A 142 -6.13 -7.75 -15.20
CA ALA A 142 -4.99 -6.86 -15.28
C ALA A 142 -4.60 -6.41 -13.86
N PRO A 143 -3.30 -6.30 -13.55
CA PRO A 143 -2.82 -6.08 -12.20
C PRO A 143 -3.45 -4.81 -11.60
N LYS A 144 -4.01 -4.97 -10.39
CA LYS A 144 -4.29 -3.86 -9.46
C LYS A 144 -3.03 -2.99 -9.39
N PRO A 145 -3.11 -1.64 -9.29
CA PRO A 145 -1.94 -0.77 -9.29
C PRO A 145 -0.85 -1.39 -8.44
N SER A 146 0.23 -1.80 -9.10
CA SER A 146 1.42 -2.25 -8.43
C SER A 146 1.78 -1.15 -7.45
N GLU A 147 1.95 -1.52 -6.19
CA GLU A 147 2.87 -0.78 -5.33
C GLU A 147 4.11 -0.51 -6.21
N PRO A 148 4.53 0.76 -6.39
CA PRO A 148 5.49 1.12 -7.42
C PRO A 148 6.63 0.10 -7.39
N GLU A 149 6.85 -0.60 -8.50
CA GLU A 149 7.86 -1.66 -8.55
C GLU A 149 9.15 -1.08 -7.98
N THR A 150 9.53 -1.55 -6.80
CA THR A 150 10.70 -1.02 -6.13
C THR A 150 11.90 -1.54 -6.88
N VAL A 151 12.50 -0.71 -7.74
CA VAL A 151 13.71 -1.07 -8.47
C VAL A 151 14.82 -1.25 -7.45
N VAL A 152 15.24 -2.49 -7.23
CA VAL A 152 16.36 -2.81 -6.34
C VAL A 152 17.67 -2.62 -7.11
N ARG A 153 18.61 -1.92 -6.49
CA ARG A 153 19.99 -1.76 -6.97
C ARG A 153 20.96 -2.18 -5.87
N PHE A 154 22.22 -2.40 -6.23
CA PHE A 154 23.26 -2.82 -5.30
C PHE A 154 24.39 -1.80 -5.31
N VAL A 155 24.95 -1.54 -4.14
CA VAL A 155 26.08 -0.63 -4.00
C VAL A 155 27.32 -1.21 -4.68
N ASP A 156 27.89 -0.47 -5.63
CA ASP A 156 29.08 -0.86 -6.36
C ASP A 156 30.26 0.01 -5.95
N VAL A 157 31.05 -0.48 -4.99
CA VAL A 157 32.28 0.16 -4.51
C VAL A 157 33.35 -0.91 -4.27
N ASP A 158 34.60 -0.50 -4.07
CA ASP A 158 35.67 -1.45 -3.72
C ASP A 158 35.37 -2.19 -2.41
N ALA A 159 35.91 -3.40 -2.26
CA ALA A 159 35.61 -4.27 -1.12
C ALA A 159 35.99 -3.66 0.26
N SER A 160 36.96 -2.74 0.30
CA SER A 160 37.38 -2.00 1.50
C SER A 160 36.72 -0.63 1.65
N SER A 161 35.87 -0.23 0.69
CA SER A 161 35.24 1.08 0.62
C SER A 161 33.78 1.06 1.09
N SER A 162 33.21 2.24 1.29
CA SER A 162 31.78 2.41 1.58
C SER A 162 31.19 3.60 0.84
N LEU A 163 29.92 3.47 0.43
CA LEU A 163 29.17 4.51 -0.25
C LEU A 163 28.49 5.44 0.76
N ASN A 164 28.78 6.72 0.71
CA ASN A 164 28.11 7.73 1.53
C ASN A 164 26.68 7.99 1.04
N VAL A 165 25.70 7.81 1.93
CA VAL A 165 24.31 8.21 1.73
C VAL A 165 24.12 9.60 2.34
N ARG A 166 23.64 10.56 1.55
CA ARG A 166 23.57 11.97 1.93
C ARG A 166 22.13 12.45 2.11
N SER A 167 21.95 13.55 2.85
CA SER A 167 20.63 14.13 3.10
C SER A 167 20.00 14.82 1.88
N GLY A 168 20.80 15.12 0.85
CA GLY A 168 20.36 15.72 -0.42
C GLY A 168 21.27 15.34 -1.60
N PRO A 169 20.84 15.65 -2.84
CA PRO A 169 21.57 15.29 -4.06
C PRO A 169 22.78 16.21 -4.28
N GLY A 170 23.92 15.85 -3.69
CA GLY A 170 25.17 16.60 -3.83
C GLY A 170 26.22 16.21 -2.79
N THR A 171 27.49 16.43 -3.08
CA THR A 171 28.61 16.10 -2.16
C THR A 171 28.73 17.05 -0.96
N THR A 172 28.04 18.20 -1.01
CA THR A 172 27.99 19.20 0.07
C THR A 172 26.96 18.87 1.16
N PHE A 173 26.01 17.96 0.89
CA PHE A 173 25.02 17.54 1.87
C PHE A 173 25.62 16.58 2.90
N ALA A 174 25.12 16.66 4.15
CA ALA A 174 25.57 15.84 5.26
C ALA A 174 25.42 14.34 4.97
N VAL A 175 26.40 13.53 5.41
CA VAL A 175 26.34 12.07 5.34
C VAL A 175 25.44 11.56 6.45
N VAL A 176 24.40 10.82 6.08
CA VAL A 176 23.37 10.26 6.98
C VAL A 176 23.68 8.82 7.36
N THR A 177 24.31 8.06 6.46
CA THR A 177 24.85 6.72 6.71
C THR A 177 25.88 6.36 5.64
N LYS A 178 26.61 5.26 5.83
CA LYS A 178 27.43 4.63 4.80
C LYS A 178 26.89 3.24 4.48
N LEU A 179 27.06 2.79 3.25
CA LEU A 179 26.66 1.46 2.77
C LEU A 179 27.89 0.71 2.28
N ALA A 180 28.02 -0.56 2.66
CA ALA A 180 29.09 -1.41 2.16
C ALA A 180 28.83 -1.81 0.70
N ARG A 181 29.86 -2.32 0.02
CA ARG A 181 29.71 -2.98 -1.28
C ARG A 181 28.60 -4.04 -1.23
N ASP A 182 27.87 -4.15 -2.34
CA ASP A 182 26.76 -5.09 -2.60
C ASP A 182 25.55 -4.94 -1.64
N THR A 183 25.51 -3.87 -0.83
CA THR A 183 24.30 -3.52 -0.06
C THR A 183 23.14 -3.26 -1.03
N ALA A 184 22.02 -3.97 -0.85
CA ALA A 184 20.80 -3.72 -1.60
C ALA A 184 20.12 -2.41 -1.17
N VAL A 185 19.64 -1.64 -2.15
CA VAL A 185 18.93 -0.39 -1.94
C VAL A 185 17.68 -0.34 -2.81
N THR A 186 16.59 0.22 -2.27
CA THR A 186 15.40 0.53 -3.07
C THR A 186 15.60 1.89 -3.75
N LEU A 187 15.60 1.93 -5.07
CA LEU A 187 15.58 3.16 -5.84
C LEU A 187 14.18 3.79 -5.78
N LEU A 188 14.06 4.94 -5.13
CA LEU A 188 12.80 5.68 -4.98
C LEU A 188 12.58 6.67 -6.13
N SER A 189 13.65 7.32 -6.56
CA SER A 189 13.64 8.26 -7.69
C SER A 189 15.07 8.53 -8.14
N GLN A 190 15.27 8.87 -9.41
CA GLN A 190 16.56 9.33 -9.92
C GLN A 190 16.41 10.74 -10.50
N SER A 191 17.36 11.62 -10.19
CA SER A 191 17.41 12.98 -10.71
C SER A 191 18.86 13.31 -11.08
N GLY A 192 19.16 13.31 -12.39
CA GLY A 192 20.53 13.47 -12.89
C GLY A 192 21.44 12.35 -12.39
N SER A 193 22.62 12.72 -11.88
CA SER A 193 23.64 11.79 -11.36
C SER A 193 23.36 11.28 -9.93
N TRP A 194 22.22 11.64 -9.34
CA TRP A 194 21.85 11.26 -7.98
C TRP A 194 20.58 10.42 -7.94
N SER A 195 20.64 9.36 -7.16
CA SER A 195 19.54 8.46 -6.87
C SER A 195 19.08 8.65 -5.43
N LYS A 196 17.80 8.94 -5.24
CA LYS A 196 17.15 8.84 -3.94
C LYS A 196 16.87 7.37 -3.66
N ILE A 197 17.41 6.88 -2.56
CA ILE A 197 17.33 5.47 -2.18
C ILE A 197 16.75 5.32 -0.78
N SER A 198 16.21 4.13 -0.51
CA SER A 198 15.92 3.65 0.84
C SER A 198 16.79 2.42 1.12
N ALA A 199 17.50 2.43 2.23
CA ALA A 199 18.35 1.33 2.69
C ALA A 199 18.37 1.29 4.22
N ASN A 200 18.25 0.10 4.82
CA ASN A 200 18.29 -0.11 6.28
C ASN A 200 17.35 0.83 7.06
N GLY A 201 16.13 1.06 6.55
CA GLY A 201 15.14 1.94 7.17
C GLY A 201 15.42 3.44 7.08
N LYS A 202 16.46 3.85 6.36
CA LYS A 202 16.81 5.27 6.14
C LYS A 202 16.66 5.62 4.66
N THR A 203 16.13 6.83 4.40
CA THR A 203 16.08 7.41 3.06
C THR A 203 17.20 8.45 2.89
N GLY A 204 17.83 8.47 1.74
CA GLY A 204 18.83 9.49 1.39
C GLY A 204 19.23 9.43 -0.08
N TYR A 205 20.31 10.13 -0.43
CA TYR A 205 20.78 10.31 -1.80
C TYR A 205 22.19 9.74 -1.97
N VAL A 206 22.40 9.00 -3.06
CA VAL A 206 23.71 8.45 -3.47
C VAL A 206 23.99 8.79 -4.93
N SER A 207 25.26 8.78 -5.32
CA SER A 207 25.60 8.87 -6.76
C SER A 207 25.10 7.62 -7.48
N THR A 208 24.36 7.81 -8.57
CA THR A 208 23.81 6.71 -9.39
C THR A 208 24.92 5.81 -9.94
N SER A 209 26.13 6.35 -10.16
CA SER A 209 27.29 5.60 -10.66
C SER A 209 27.77 4.48 -9.73
N TYR A 210 27.41 4.52 -8.45
CA TYR A 210 27.74 3.48 -7.47
C TYR A 210 26.56 2.52 -7.24
N LEU A 211 25.59 2.49 -8.16
CA LEU A 211 24.46 1.57 -8.12
C LEU A 211 24.48 0.68 -9.36
N LYS A 212 24.51 -0.62 -9.16
CA LYS A 212 24.43 -1.63 -10.23
C LYS A 212 23.20 -2.52 -10.07
N GLU A 213 22.84 -3.18 -11.16
CA GLU A 213 22.00 -4.38 -11.10
C GLU A 213 22.85 -5.55 -10.59
N LYS A 214 22.26 -6.53 -9.91
CA LYS A 214 23.03 -7.69 -9.44
C LYS A 214 23.46 -8.51 -10.66
N LEU A 215 24.74 -8.48 -10.98
CA LEU A 215 25.36 -9.38 -11.96
C LEU A 215 25.74 -10.68 -11.25
N GLY A 216 24.89 -11.71 -11.38
CA GLY A 216 25.21 -13.07 -10.96
C GLY A 216 25.35 -13.30 -9.45
N SER A 217 25.15 -14.54 -9.03
CA SER A 217 25.53 -14.99 -7.68
C SER A 217 27.05 -15.14 -7.63
N PRO A 218 27.75 -14.56 -6.64
CA PRO A 218 29.15 -14.92 -6.41
C PRO A 218 29.29 -16.43 -6.24
N ASP A 219 30.38 -16.98 -6.76
CA ASP A 219 30.80 -18.37 -6.53
C ASP A 219 30.89 -18.60 -5.01
N GLY A 220 29.90 -19.31 -4.43
CA GLY A 220 29.80 -19.53 -2.98
C GLY A 220 28.40 -19.55 -2.37
N ILE A 221 27.35 -19.14 -3.10
CA ILE A 221 25.96 -19.18 -2.58
C ILE A 221 25.32 -20.53 -2.89
N ALA A 222 25.03 -21.32 -1.85
CA ALA A 222 24.21 -22.53 -1.97
C ALA A 222 22.72 -22.17 -1.80
N VAL A 223 22.02 -22.04 -2.92
CA VAL A 223 20.55 -21.92 -2.95
C VAL A 223 19.95 -23.30 -3.25
N SER A 224 19.08 -23.80 -2.37
CA SER A 224 18.25 -24.96 -2.68
C SER A 224 16.77 -24.57 -2.71
N GLU A 225 16.00 -25.22 -3.57
CA GLU A 225 14.55 -24.99 -3.67
C GLU A 225 13.81 -26.32 -3.57
N THR A 226 12.77 -26.34 -2.75
CA THR A 226 11.87 -27.47 -2.55
C THR A 226 10.43 -27.01 -2.58
N GLU A 227 9.50 -27.94 -2.84
CA GLU A 227 8.06 -27.65 -2.82
C GLU A 227 7.38 -28.29 -1.62
N GLN A 228 6.48 -27.55 -0.97
CA GLN A 228 5.54 -28.09 0.01
C GLN A 228 4.13 -28.08 -0.56
N LYS A 229 3.63 -29.27 -0.86
CA LYS A 229 2.30 -29.46 -1.44
C LYS A 229 1.23 -29.46 -0.35
N TYR A 230 0.09 -28.83 -0.66
CA TYR A 230 -1.11 -28.80 0.17
C TYR A 230 -2.30 -29.36 -0.60
N ASN A 231 -3.14 -30.15 0.05
CA ASN A 231 -4.37 -30.70 -0.55
C ASN A 231 -5.55 -29.72 -0.44
N LEU A 232 -5.26 -28.42 -0.52
CA LEU A 232 -6.22 -27.34 -0.67
C LEU A 232 -5.97 -26.66 -2.01
N THR A 233 -7.03 -26.29 -2.72
CA THR A 233 -6.93 -25.31 -3.79
C THR A 233 -6.71 -23.92 -3.21
N LEU A 234 -6.13 -23.01 -4.00
CA LEU A 234 -5.90 -21.62 -3.59
C LEU A 234 -7.22 -20.93 -3.18
N ASP A 235 -8.31 -21.18 -3.91
CA ASP A 235 -9.62 -20.58 -3.61
C ASP A 235 -10.22 -21.13 -2.30
N GLU A 236 -10.04 -22.42 -2.00
CA GLU A 236 -10.47 -23.00 -0.72
C GLU A 236 -9.70 -22.37 0.44
N MET A 237 -8.39 -22.22 0.29
CA MET A 237 -7.57 -21.58 1.31
C MET A 237 -7.97 -20.10 1.52
N VAL A 238 -8.25 -19.33 0.45
CA VAL A 238 -8.78 -17.96 0.57
C VAL A 238 -10.11 -17.96 1.34
N LYS A 239 -11.03 -18.88 1.04
CA LYS A 239 -12.31 -18.99 1.75
C LYS A 239 -12.11 -19.23 3.25
N LEU A 240 -11.19 -20.12 3.63
CA LEU A 240 -10.84 -20.36 5.02
C LEU A 240 -10.28 -19.10 5.67
N GLN A 241 -9.31 -18.44 5.02
CA GLN A 241 -8.69 -17.22 5.51
C GLN A 241 -9.67 -16.08 5.73
N MET A 242 -10.66 -15.91 4.84
CA MET A 242 -11.69 -14.89 5.01
C MET A 242 -12.54 -15.08 6.28
N GLY A 243 -12.64 -16.32 6.80
CA GLY A 243 -13.28 -16.62 8.08
C GLY A 243 -12.54 -16.06 9.30
N ALA A 244 -11.24 -15.78 9.17
CA ALA A 244 -10.40 -15.23 10.25
C ALA A 244 -10.37 -13.69 10.28
N SER A 245 -11.19 -13.01 9.46
CA SER A 245 -11.20 -11.54 9.33
C SER A 245 -9.80 -10.93 9.10
N PRO A 246 -9.10 -11.33 8.02
CA PRO A 246 -7.74 -10.88 7.73
C PRO A 246 -7.73 -9.36 7.56
N GLN A 247 -6.69 -8.68 8.05
CA GLN A 247 -6.61 -7.22 8.11
C GLN A 247 -5.69 -6.64 7.03
N THR A 248 -5.88 -5.37 6.71
CA THR A 248 -4.99 -4.58 5.86
C THR A 248 -5.07 -3.09 6.20
N ASP A 249 -4.00 -2.36 5.91
CA ASP A 249 -3.91 -0.90 5.94
C ASP A 249 -4.34 -0.25 4.61
N GLN A 250 -4.67 -1.04 3.59
CA GLN A 250 -5.20 -0.56 2.32
C GLN A 250 -6.57 0.12 2.48
N LYS A 251 -6.82 1.12 1.64
CA LYS A 251 -8.11 1.84 1.61
C LYS A 251 -9.01 1.29 0.51
N TYR A 252 -10.25 0.98 0.89
CA TYR A 252 -11.28 0.48 -0.02
C TYR A 252 -12.40 1.49 -0.23
N LYS A 253 -13.06 1.40 -1.39
CA LYS A 253 -14.41 1.96 -1.52
C LYS A 253 -15.32 1.22 -0.56
N SER A 254 -16.12 1.99 0.17
CA SER A 254 -16.83 1.54 1.36
C SER A 254 -18.28 1.95 1.26
N TYR A 255 -19.20 1.00 1.48
CA TYR A 255 -20.62 1.20 1.24
C TYR A 255 -21.45 0.78 2.45
N ILE A 256 -22.50 1.55 2.70
CA ILE A 256 -23.53 1.28 3.71
C ILE A 256 -24.91 1.38 3.06
N ARG A 257 -25.84 0.50 3.42
CA ARG A 257 -27.18 0.46 2.83
C ARG A 257 -28.04 1.61 3.34
N GLU A 258 -29.01 2.05 2.54
CA GLU A 258 -29.86 3.21 2.84
C GLU A 258 -30.66 3.13 4.15
N ASP A 259 -31.04 1.94 4.58
CA ASP A 259 -31.79 1.69 5.82
C ASP A 259 -30.92 1.74 7.08
N ALA A 260 -29.60 1.71 6.91
CA ALA A 260 -28.63 1.77 7.99
C ALA A 260 -28.25 3.21 8.38
N ILE A 261 -28.57 4.20 7.53
CA ILE A 261 -28.08 5.56 7.68
C ILE A 261 -29.18 6.58 7.37
N ARG A 262 -29.40 7.52 8.29
CA ARG A 262 -30.27 8.68 8.06
C ARG A 262 -29.43 9.85 7.55
N ILE A 263 -29.68 10.29 6.33
CA ILE A 263 -29.01 11.45 5.74
C ILE A 263 -29.42 12.72 6.51
N THR A 264 -28.44 13.41 7.09
CA THR A 264 -28.64 14.61 7.93
C THR A 264 -28.22 15.90 7.24
N SER A 265 -27.42 15.81 6.17
CA SER A 265 -27.07 16.95 5.32
C SER A 265 -26.71 16.47 3.91
N SER A 266 -26.29 17.37 3.03
CA SER A 266 -25.88 17.04 1.66
C SER A 266 -24.69 16.06 1.58
N ILE A 267 -23.86 15.98 2.62
CA ILE A 267 -22.64 15.15 2.62
C ILE A 267 -22.45 14.34 3.91
N TYR A 268 -23.43 14.33 4.82
CA TYR A 268 -23.34 13.56 6.06
C TYR A 268 -24.62 12.77 6.33
N GLY A 269 -24.45 11.59 6.92
CA GLY A 269 -25.53 10.79 7.49
C GLY A 269 -25.16 10.23 8.86
N THR A 270 -26.17 9.96 9.68
CA THR A 270 -26.04 9.38 11.01
C THR A 270 -26.48 7.92 10.98
N VAL A 271 -25.61 7.03 11.46
CA VAL A 271 -25.85 5.58 11.48
C VAL A 271 -26.95 5.23 12.49
N LEU A 272 -27.88 4.35 12.10
CA LEU A 272 -29.11 4.05 12.84
C LEU A 272 -29.02 2.83 13.78
N GLY A 273 -27.95 2.04 13.67
CA GLY A 273 -27.72 0.80 14.43
C GLY A 273 -26.28 0.33 14.30
N ASP A 274 -26.00 -0.92 14.66
CA ASP A 274 -24.69 -1.51 14.40
C ASP A 274 -24.73 -2.16 13.01
N TRP A 275 -23.93 -1.62 12.09
CA TRP A 275 -23.99 -1.99 10.67
C TRP A 275 -22.61 -2.30 10.11
N ASN A 276 -22.58 -3.24 9.17
CA ASN A 276 -21.37 -3.54 8.43
C ASN A 276 -21.19 -2.55 7.28
N ILE A 277 -19.99 -1.99 7.20
CA ILE A 277 -19.51 -1.32 6.00
C ILE A 277 -18.96 -2.38 5.05
N ARG A 278 -19.33 -2.32 3.77
CA ARG A 278 -19.01 -3.36 2.79
C ARG A 278 -18.18 -2.84 1.63
N GLY A 279 -17.41 -3.72 1.01
CA GLY A 279 -16.57 -3.39 -0.15
C GLY A 279 -17.30 -3.14 -1.46
N GLY A 280 -18.62 -3.34 -1.48
CA GLY A 280 -19.47 -3.05 -2.63
C GLY A 280 -20.93 -2.86 -2.23
N ALA A 281 -21.74 -2.49 -3.23
CA ALA A 281 -23.16 -2.18 -3.07
C ALA A 281 -24.03 -3.44 -3.06
N GLY A 282 -23.95 -4.20 -1.97
CA GLY A 282 -24.72 -5.42 -1.74
C GLY A 282 -24.27 -6.18 -0.50
N THR A 283 -25.15 -6.98 0.07
CA THR A 283 -24.85 -7.78 1.28
C THR A 283 -23.95 -8.99 1.02
N ASN A 284 -23.74 -9.36 -0.24
CA ASN A 284 -22.81 -10.39 -0.69
C ASN A 284 -21.35 -9.93 -0.70
N TYR A 285 -21.09 -8.62 -0.65
CA TYR A 285 -19.73 -8.09 -0.54
C TYR A 285 -19.18 -8.28 0.87
N TRP A 286 -17.86 -8.49 0.95
CA TRP A 286 -17.16 -8.67 2.21
C TRP A 286 -17.35 -7.48 3.13
N LYS A 287 -17.33 -7.77 4.43
CA LYS A 287 -17.32 -6.77 5.49
C LYS A 287 -15.94 -6.13 5.55
N ILE A 288 -15.87 -4.80 5.43
CA ILE A 288 -14.67 -3.97 5.64
C ILE A 288 -14.49 -3.65 7.13
N THR A 289 -15.54 -3.15 7.77
CA THR A 289 -15.54 -2.75 9.18
C THR A 289 -16.98 -2.72 9.71
N THR A 290 -17.17 -2.39 10.99
CA THR A 290 -18.48 -2.14 11.59
C THR A 290 -18.53 -0.71 12.09
N VAL A 291 -19.67 -0.05 11.85
CA VAL A 291 -20.01 1.26 12.42
C VAL A 291 -21.13 1.10 13.43
N ARG A 292 -21.12 1.93 14.48
CA ARG A 292 -22.12 1.89 15.56
C ARG A 292 -23.19 2.95 15.39
N ARG A 293 -24.31 2.75 16.09
CA ARG A 293 -25.39 3.73 16.18
C ARG A 293 -24.85 5.11 16.58
N GLY A 294 -25.31 6.14 15.89
CA GLY A 294 -24.98 7.54 16.18
C GLY A 294 -23.69 8.03 15.53
N GLU A 295 -22.85 7.14 14.98
CA GLU A 295 -21.68 7.55 14.22
C GLU A 295 -22.08 8.40 13.01
N GLN A 296 -21.32 9.48 12.77
CA GLN A 296 -21.49 10.31 11.59
C GLN A 296 -20.54 9.87 10.48
N LEU A 297 -21.12 9.55 9.32
CA LEU A 297 -20.37 9.17 8.13
C LEU A 297 -20.50 10.25 7.07
N LYS A 298 -19.39 10.56 6.42
CA LYS A 298 -19.39 11.44 5.25
C LYS A 298 -19.80 10.63 4.03
N VAL A 299 -20.87 11.06 3.37
CA VAL A 299 -21.42 10.44 2.17
C VAL A 299 -20.75 11.05 0.94
N LEU A 300 -20.20 10.19 0.10
CA LEU A 300 -19.42 10.56 -1.08
C LEU A 300 -20.24 10.42 -2.37
N SER A 301 -21.03 9.35 -2.45
CA SER A 301 -21.91 9.06 -3.59
C SER A 301 -22.99 8.06 -3.18
N GLN A 302 -23.90 7.75 -4.10
CA GLN A 302 -24.87 6.66 -3.93
C GLN A 302 -24.96 5.82 -5.21
N VAL A 303 -25.27 4.55 -5.06
CA VAL A 303 -25.45 3.61 -6.17
C VAL A 303 -26.58 2.63 -5.82
N LYS A 304 -27.37 2.24 -6.82
CA LYS A 304 -28.38 1.19 -6.64
C LYS A 304 -27.70 -0.18 -6.71
N GLY A 305 -27.77 -0.94 -5.64
CA GLY A 305 -27.22 -2.30 -5.56
C GLY A 305 -28.04 -3.30 -6.38
N SER A 306 -27.47 -4.48 -6.62
CA SER A 306 -28.18 -5.58 -7.28
C SER A 306 -29.31 -6.15 -6.43
N ASP A 307 -29.30 -5.86 -5.12
CA ASP A 307 -30.37 -6.16 -4.17
C ASP A 307 -31.55 -5.16 -4.24
N GLY A 308 -31.48 -4.18 -5.13
CA GLY A 308 -32.53 -3.18 -5.35
C GLY A 308 -32.48 -1.99 -4.39
N HIS A 309 -31.65 -2.05 -3.35
CA HIS A 309 -31.47 -0.98 -2.37
C HIS A 309 -30.51 0.11 -2.86
N ILE A 310 -30.65 1.30 -2.33
CA ILE A 310 -29.61 2.33 -2.43
C ILE A 310 -28.50 2.00 -1.43
N TRP A 311 -27.26 2.12 -1.90
CA TRP A 311 -26.05 2.02 -1.10
C TRP A 311 -25.29 3.33 -1.18
N TYR A 312 -25.01 3.92 -0.03
CA TYR A 312 -24.20 5.12 0.08
C TYR A 312 -22.73 4.73 0.15
N GLN A 313 -21.91 5.29 -0.74
CA GLN A 313 -20.46 5.26 -0.58
C GLN A 313 -20.08 6.24 0.54
N VAL A 314 -19.34 5.77 1.52
CA VAL A 314 -18.95 6.54 2.71
C VAL A 314 -17.44 6.59 2.89
N GLU A 315 -16.96 7.65 3.53
CA GLU A 315 -15.58 7.75 4.00
C GLU A 315 -15.44 7.06 5.37
N ILE A 316 -14.47 6.15 5.49
CA ILE A 316 -14.09 5.50 6.75
C ILE A 316 -12.68 5.96 7.16
N LYS A 317 -12.51 6.20 8.46
CA LYS A 317 -11.26 6.74 9.03
C LYS A 317 -10.36 5.67 9.66
N ASP A 318 -10.80 4.42 9.65
CA ASP A 318 -10.05 3.30 10.23
C ASP A 318 -8.70 3.15 9.53
N ASN A 319 -7.64 3.00 10.33
CA ASN A 319 -6.30 2.76 9.82
C ASN A 319 -6.16 1.34 9.27
N TRP A 320 -6.79 0.36 9.95
CA TRP A 320 -6.82 -1.05 9.60
C TRP A 320 -8.27 -1.49 9.37
N VAL A 321 -8.48 -2.29 8.33
CA VAL A 321 -9.79 -2.82 7.95
C VAL A 321 -9.68 -4.27 7.51
N ASN A 322 -10.80 -4.99 7.48
CA ASN A 322 -10.84 -6.31 6.88
C ASN A 322 -10.49 -6.23 5.38
N ALA A 323 -9.53 -7.07 4.98
CA ALA A 323 -9.05 -7.23 3.62
C ALA A 323 -10.12 -7.81 2.68
N SER A 324 -10.01 -7.46 1.40
CA SER A 324 -10.83 -8.11 0.36
C SER A 324 -10.34 -9.54 0.06
N PRO A 325 -11.21 -10.45 -0.38
CA PRO A 325 -10.80 -11.79 -0.83
C PRO A 325 -9.73 -11.78 -1.92
N GLU A 326 -9.76 -10.79 -2.81
CA GLU A 326 -8.79 -10.62 -3.89
C GLU A 326 -7.40 -10.27 -3.36
N ASP A 327 -7.32 -9.39 -2.36
CA ASP A 327 -6.05 -9.02 -1.75
C ASP A 327 -5.51 -10.15 -0.87
N VAL A 328 -6.38 -10.86 -0.15
CA VAL A 328 -6.00 -12.09 0.54
C VAL A 328 -5.42 -13.10 -0.45
N LYS A 329 -6.09 -13.33 -1.58
CA LYS A 329 -5.60 -14.22 -2.64
C LYS A 329 -4.25 -13.77 -3.19
N TYR A 330 -4.04 -12.48 -3.42
CA TYR A 330 -2.77 -11.95 -3.90
C TYR A 330 -1.61 -12.30 -2.97
N TYR A 331 -1.73 -12.03 -1.67
CA TYR A 331 -0.66 -12.33 -0.71
C TYR A 331 -0.54 -13.81 -0.33
N LEU A 332 -1.59 -14.60 -0.58
CA LEU A 332 -1.59 -16.02 -0.33
C LEU A 332 -1.01 -16.82 -1.51
N ASP A 333 -1.14 -16.36 -2.75
CA ASP A 333 -0.64 -17.06 -3.94
C ASP A 333 0.90 -16.99 -4.04
N PRO A 334 1.61 -18.12 -3.88
CA PRO A 334 3.07 -18.14 -3.93
C PRO A 334 3.64 -17.74 -5.30
N ASN A 335 2.86 -17.91 -6.38
CA ASN A 335 3.30 -17.55 -7.73
C ASN A 335 3.49 -16.04 -7.92
N ASN A 336 2.89 -15.21 -7.06
CA ASN A 336 3.12 -13.76 -7.08
C ASN A 336 4.49 -13.36 -6.50
N PHE A 337 5.22 -14.30 -5.87
CA PHE A 337 6.40 -13.97 -5.07
C PHE A 337 7.60 -14.88 -5.29
N LYS A 338 7.43 -16.11 -5.78
CA LYS A 338 8.51 -17.09 -5.89
C LYS A 338 9.67 -16.60 -6.77
N ASP A 339 9.35 -15.85 -7.82
CA ASP A 339 10.34 -15.31 -8.78
C ASP A 339 10.78 -13.87 -8.42
N ASP A 340 10.20 -13.25 -7.39
CA ASP A 340 10.60 -11.92 -6.92
C ASP A 340 11.86 -12.05 -6.05
N PRO A 341 12.96 -11.35 -6.37
CA PRO A 341 14.25 -11.53 -5.70
C PRO A 341 14.24 -11.21 -4.20
N VAL A 342 13.30 -10.38 -3.74
CA VAL A 342 13.17 -10.00 -2.33
C VAL A 342 11.99 -10.74 -1.70
N LYS A 343 10.83 -10.76 -2.38
CA LYS A 343 9.61 -11.33 -1.79
C LYS A 343 9.66 -12.86 -1.72
N SER A 344 10.50 -13.53 -2.51
CA SER A 344 10.74 -14.98 -2.38
C SER A 344 11.31 -15.37 -1.02
N TYR A 345 11.94 -14.43 -0.30
CA TYR A 345 12.51 -14.70 1.01
C TYR A 345 11.47 -15.04 2.09
N GLN A 346 10.17 -14.85 1.80
CA GLN A 346 9.11 -15.34 2.67
C GLN A 346 9.06 -16.87 2.73
N PHE A 347 9.72 -17.55 1.77
CA PHE A 347 9.81 -19.00 1.65
C PHE A 347 11.12 -19.58 2.22
N VAL A 348 12.01 -18.74 2.77
CA VAL A 348 13.23 -19.22 3.44
C VAL A 348 12.87 -20.14 4.59
N LYS A 349 13.52 -21.31 4.63
CA LYS A 349 13.47 -22.25 5.73
C LYS A 349 14.17 -21.67 6.94
N LEU A 350 13.35 -21.15 7.84
CA LEU A 350 13.76 -20.64 9.14
C LEU A 350 14.22 -21.77 10.08
N SER A 351 13.99 -23.03 9.72
CA SER A 351 14.51 -24.21 10.44
C SER A 351 15.95 -24.59 10.08
N GLN A 352 16.58 -23.88 9.14
CA GLN A 352 17.94 -24.13 8.66
C GLN A 352 18.84 -22.92 8.93
N THR A 353 20.06 -23.17 9.38
CA THR A 353 21.07 -22.13 9.60
C THR A 353 21.67 -21.65 8.28
N ALA A 354 22.06 -20.38 8.19
CA ALA A 354 22.61 -19.79 6.96
C ALA A 354 24.11 -20.07 6.76
N ASN A 355 24.74 -20.88 7.63
CA ASN A 355 26.17 -21.19 7.63
C ASN A 355 27.07 -19.94 7.64
N LEU A 356 26.82 -19.05 8.61
CA LEU A 356 27.43 -17.73 8.63
C LEU A 356 28.89 -17.73 9.11
N ASN A 357 29.71 -16.89 8.47
CA ASN A 357 31.03 -16.54 9.00
C ASN A 357 30.90 -15.48 10.09
N THR A 358 31.33 -15.80 11.32
CA THR A 358 31.22 -14.91 12.49
C THR A 358 31.91 -13.55 12.28
N ALA A 359 33.12 -13.54 11.72
CA ALA A 359 33.89 -12.32 11.53
C ALA A 359 33.23 -11.41 10.48
N GLU A 360 32.75 -11.99 9.40
CA GLU A 360 32.05 -11.28 8.33
C GLU A 360 30.75 -10.65 8.82
N VAL A 361 29.92 -11.39 9.55
CA VAL A 361 28.67 -10.85 10.13
C VAL A 361 28.97 -9.71 11.10
N ASN A 362 29.97 -9.85 11.96
CA ASN A 362 30.37 -8.78 12.87
C ASN A 362 30.83 -7.53 12.10
N GLN A 363 31.64 -7.69 11.07
CA GLN A 363 32.17 -6.58 10.28
C GLN A 363 31.08 -5.88 9.45
N ARG A 364 30.22 -6.65 8.78
CA ARG A 364 29.34 -6.13 7.73
C ARG A 364 27.90 -5.88 8.18
N ILE A 365 27.42 -6.63 9.17
CA ILE A 365 26.04 -6.55 9.65
C ILE A 365 25.96 -5.86 11.02
N LEU A 366 26.75 -6.35 11.99
CA LEU A 366 26.60 -5.94 13.40
C LEU A 366 27.49 -4.75 13.81
N SER A 367 28.42 -4.29 12.97
CA SER A 367 29.22 -3.10 13.26
C SER A 367 28.33 -1.87 13.44
N GLY A 368 28.56 -1.11 14.52
CA GLY A 368 27.76 0.05 14.90
C GLY A 368 26.30 -0.25 15.27
N LYS A 369 25.94 -1.51 15.53
CA LYS A 369 24.58 -1.92 15.95
C LYS A 369 24.38 -1.93 17.46
N GLY A 370 25.00 -0.97 18.15
CA GLY A 370 24.84 -0.79 19.59
C GLY A 370 25.28 -2.02 20.35
N ILE A 371 24.46 -2.49 21.29
CA ILE A 371 24.81 -3.65 22.13
C ILE A 371 24.92 -4.98 21.35
N LEU A 372 24.41 -5.03 20.11
CA LEU A 372 24.52 -6.19 19.23
C LEU A 372 25.87 -6.27 18.50
N GLU A 373 26.68 -5.21 18.56
CA GLU A 373 28.01 -5.20 17.94
C GLU A 373 28.91 -6.30 18.53
N GLY A 374 29.58 -7.05 17.66
CA GLY A 374 30.45 -8.17 18.06
C GLY A 374 29.71 -9.46 18.44
N LYS A 375 28.37 -9.50 18.44
CA LYS A 375 27.57 -10.63 18.95
C LYS A 375 27.23 -11.72 17.93
N ALA A 376 27.83 -11.73 16.74
CA ALA A 376 27.52 -12.72 15.69
C ALA A 376 27.61 -14.17 16.20
N SER A 377 28.61 -14.49 17.03
CA SER A 377 28.78 -15.83 17.60
C SER A 377 27.59 -16.28 18.46
N SER A 378 26.92 -15.35 19.12
CA SER A 378 25.74 -15.66 19.95
C SER A 378 24.52 -15.98 19.09
N PHE A 379 24.32 -15.26 17.98
CA PHE A 379 23.27 -15.57 17.01
C PHE A 379 23.49 -16.91 16.33
N ILE A 380 24.72 -17.19 15.90
CA ILE A 380 25.08 -18.47 15.28
C ILE A 380 24.90 -19.62 16.28
N LYS A 381 25.36 -19.45 17.54
CA LYS A 381 25.13 -20.42 18.61
C LYS A 381 23.64 -20.67 18.84
N ALA A 382 22.84 -19.62 18.90
CA ALA A 382 21.40 -19.72 19.09
C ALA A 382 20.73 -20.48 17.93
N GLY A 383 21.12 -20.18 16.70
CA GLY A 383 20.62 -20.85 15.50
C GLY A 383 20.95 -22.34 15.49
N ASN A 384 22.20 -22.70 15.80
CA ASN A 384 22.64 -24.10 15.92
C ASN A 384 21.91 -24.85 17.03
N LEU A 385 21.71 -24.21 18.19
CA LEU A 385 21.12 -24.85 19.36
C LEU A 385 19.62 -25.13 19.19
N TYR A 386 18.90 -24.23 18.52
CA TYR A 386 17.43 -24.30 18.43
C TYR A 386 16.90 -24.58 17.02
N GLY A 387 17.79 -24.79 16.05
CA GLY A 387 17.42 -24.99 14.65
C GLY A 387 16.68 -23.79 14.09
N VAL A 388 17.20 -22.59 14.31
CA VAL A 388 16.62 -21.34 13.80
C VAL A 388 17.61 -20.65 12.89
N ASN A 389 17.13 -20.13 11.76
CA ASN A 389 17.93 -19.35 10.84
C ASN A 389 18.53 -18.12 11.54
N ASP A 390 19.85 -18.03 11.55
CA ASP A 390 20.64 -17.04 12.27
C ASP A 390 20.53 -15.64 11.64
N ILE A 391 20.35 -15.52 10.32
CA ILE A 391 20.03 -14.23 9.69
C ILE A 391 18.64 -13.74 10.10
N TYR A 392 17.66 -14.62 10.16
CA TYR A 392 16.33 -14.30 10.66
C TYR A 392 16.38 -13.80 12.12
N LEU A 393 17.15 -14.48 12.98
CA LEU A 393 17.38 -14.04 14.37
C LEU A 393 18.02 -12.65 14.44
N ILE A 394 19.05 -12.39 13.61
CA ILE A 394 19.70 -11.08 13.55
C ILE A 394 18.72 -10.01 13.04
N SER A 395 17.96 -10.30 11.99
CA SER A 395 16.97 -9.38 11.42
C SER A 395 15.93 -8.96 12.45
N HIS A 396 15.35 -9.92 13.17
CA HIS A 396 14.39 -9.62 14.23
C HIS A 396 15.03 -8.85 15.38
N ALA A 397 16.21 -9.25 15.86
CA ALA A 397 16.87 -8.52 16.92
C ALA A 397 17.15 -7.07 16.52
N LEU A 398 17.62 -6.82 15.30
CA LEU A 398 17.83 -5.46 14.80
C LEU A 398 16.54 -4.63 14.74
N LEU A 399 15.42 -5.23 14.34
CA LEU A 399 14.13 -4.56 14.28
C LEU A 399 13.62 -4.21 15.69
N GLU A 400 13.49 -5.22 16.55
CA GLU A 400 12.89 -5.09 17.89
C GLU A 400 13.70 -4.18 18.83
N THR A 401 15.01 -4.11 18.61
CA THR A 401 15.91 -3.32 19.45
C THR A 401 16.25 -1.95 18.86
N GLY A 402 15.70 -1.59 17.70
CA GLY A 402 16.07 -0.36 17.00
C GLY A 402 17.59 -0.29 16.71
N ASN A 403 18.15 -1.38 16.16
CA ASN A 403 19.57 -1.60 15.96
C ASN A 403 20.39 -1.61 17.28
N GLY A 404 19.94 -2.38 18.27
CA GLY A 404 20.65 -2.64 19.53
C GLY A 404 20.69 -1.46 20.49
N ARG A 405 19.70 -0.56 20.44
CA ARG A 405 19.67 0.71 21.18
C ARG A 405 18.45 0.90 22.06
N SER A 406 17.42 0.06 21.92
CA SER A 406 16.23 0.14 22.77
C SER A 406 16.59 -0.10 24.23
N GLN A 407 15.81 0.49 25.14
CA GLN A 407 16.04 0.36 26.58
C GLN A 407 16.05 -1.10 27.05
N LEU A 408 15.13 -1.92 26.54
CA LEU A 408 15.08 -3.36 26.84
C LEU A 408 16.34 -4.11 26.34
N ALA A 409 16.90 -3.69 25.21
CA ALA A 409 18.11 -4.30 24.66
C ALA A 409 19.37 -3.88 25.41
N THR A 410 19.47 -2.61 25.82
CA THR A 410 20.66 -2.06 26.50
C THR A 410 20.70 -2.35 28.00
N GLY A 411 19.60 -2.85 28.55
CA GLY A 411 19.53 -3.41 29.90
C GLY A 411 18.56 -2.63 30.80
N VAL A 412 17.77 -3.38 31.58
CA VAL A 412 16.85 -2.81 32.58
C VAL A 412 17.16 -3.43 33.94
N LEU A 413 17.30 -2.59 34.97
CA LEU A 413 17.41 -3.09 36.35
C LEU A 413 16.04 -3.61 36.81
N TYR A 414 15.94 -4.89 37.12
CA TYR A 414 14.72 -5.52 37.60
C TYR A 414 15.05 -6.49 38.75
N ASN A 415 14.36 -6.37 39.88
CA ASN A 415 14.61 -7.19 41.09
C ASN A 415 16.11 -7.28 41.47
N GLY A 416 16.81 -6.13 41.44
CA GLY A 416 18.21 -6.03 41.83
C GLY A 416 19.21 -6.56 40.81
N ARG A 417 18.79 -7.00 39.61
CA ARG A 417 19.67 -7.50 38.56
C ARG A 417 19.36 -6.87 37.22
N THR A 418 20.39 -6.50 36.47
CA THR A 418 20.22 -6.03 35.09
C THR A 418 19.83 -7.20 34.20
N VAL A 419 18.78 -7.02 33.41
CA VAL A 419 18.26 -7.99 32.44
C VAL A 419 18.19 -7.39 31.06
N TYR A 420 18.24 -8.25 30.04
CA TYR A 420 18.32 -7.86 28.64
C TYR A 420 17.24 -8.57 27.82
N ASN A 421 16.71 -7.93 26.79
CA ASN A 421 15.70 -8.51 25.91
C ASN A 421 15.90 -8.04 24.47
N MET A 422 16.28 -8.97 23.59
CA MET A 422 16.66 -8.65 22.21
C MET A 422 15.51 -8.81 21.20
N TYR A 423 14.35 -9.29 21.63
CA TYR A 423 13.25 -9.65 20.73
C TYR A 423 11.89 -9.08 21.19
N GLY A 424 11.90 -8.18 22.18
CA GLY A 424 10.66 -7.60 22.72
C GLY A 424 9.73 -8.63 23.38
N ILE A 425 10.23 -9.81 23.77
CA ILE A 425 9.38 -10.89 24.27
C ILE A 425 8.78 -10.49 25.63
N GLY A 426 7.45 -10.62 25.75
CA GLY A 426 6.71 -10.22 26.95
C GLY A 426 6.42 -8.72 27.06
N ALA A 427 6.81 -7.91 26.08
CA ALA A 427 6.58 -6.46 26.08
C ALA A 427 5.18 -6.11 25.53
N ASN A 428 4.15 -6.25 26.37
CA ASN A 428 2.75 -5.99 25.98
C ASN A 428 2.36 -4.50 26.15
N ASP A 429 1.32 -4.06 25.42
CA ASP A 429 0.83 -2.67 25.39
C ASP A 429 0.55 -2.10 26.79
N GLY A 430 0.89 -0.82 26.99
CA GLY A 430 0.67 -0.06 28.24
C GLY A 430 1.82 -0.11 29.24
N ASN A 431 2.65 -1.17 29.26
CA ASN A 431 3.85 -1.26 30.12
C ASN A 431 4.94 -2.19 29.56
N ALA A 432 5.30 -1.98 28.30
CA ALA A 432 6.20 -2.82 27.52
C ALA A 432 7.57 -3.07 28.19
N VAL A 433 8.17 -2.03 28.79
CA VAL A 433 9.51 -2.13 29.38
C VAL A 433 9.51 -2.97 30.66
N GLN A 434 8.59 -2.74 31.60
CA GLN A 434 8.57 -3.53 32.84
C GLN A 434 8.19 -4.99 32.57
N ASN A 435 7.19 -5.23 31.71
CA ASN A 435 6.75 -6.60 31.42
C ASN A 435 7.85 -7.38 30.67
N GLY A 436 8.52 -6.73 29.70
CA GLY A 436 9.66 -7.33 29.00
C GLY A 436 10.85 -7.61 29.91
N ALA A 437 11.13 -6.75 30.90
CA ALA A 437 12.18 -6.96 31.89
C ALA A 437 11.82 -8.09 32.88
N ALA A 438 10.56 -8.15 33.34
CA ALA A 438 10.08 -9.23 34.20
C ALA A 438 10.21 -10.60 33.52
N TYR A 439 9.83 -10.68 32.24
CA TYR A 439 10.03 -11.89 31.43
C TYR A 439 11.51 -12.26 31.36
N ALA A 440 12.37 -11.29 31.01
CA ALA A 440 13.80 -11.51 30.88
C ALA A 440 14.45 -12.00 32.19
N TYR A 441 14.02 -11.47 33.35
CA TYR A 441 14.48 -11.92 34.66
C TYR A 441 14.12 -13.39 34.91
N ASN A 442 12.86 -13.76 34.69
CA ASN A 442 12.36 -15.13 34.88
C ASN A 442 12.99 -16.13 33.91
N ALA A 443 13.35 -15.67 32.71
CA ALA A 443 14.03 -16.47 31.69
C ALA A 443 15.55 -16.54 31.87
N GLY A 444 16.11 -15.81 32.85
CA GLY A 444 17.54 -15.82 33.16
C GLY A 444 18.42 -15.00 32.21
N TRP A 445 17.87 -13.99 31.55
CA TRP A 445 18.57 -13.19 30.53
C TRP A 445 19.39 -12.06 31.15
N PHE A 446 20.45 -12.45 31.84
CA PHE A 446 21.30 -11.55 32.61
C PHE A 446 22.51 -11.02 31.84
N THR A 447 22.67 -11.44 30.59
CA THR A 447 23.63 -10.88 29.63
C THR A 447 22.95 -10.67 28.28
N PRO A 448 23.49 -9.80 27.40
CA PRO A 448 23.04 -9.69 26.02
C PRO A 448 23.01 -11.04 25.28
N GLU A 449 24.04 -11.87 25.50
CA GLU A 449 24.19 -13.19 24.90
C GLU A 449 23.11 -14.17 25.38
N ASP A 450 22.80 -14.20 26.67
CA ASP A 450 21.71 -15.01 27.22
C ASP A 450 20.36 -14.60 26.62
N ALA A 451 20.14 -13.31 26.42
CA ALA A 451 18.92 -12.78 25.79
C ALA A 451 18.81 -13.17 24.30
N ILE A 452 19.93 -13.15 23.56
CA ILE A 452 19.98 -13.62 22.16
C ILE A 452 19.63 -15.10 22.09
N VAL A 453 20.33 -15.94 22.87
CA VAL A 453 20.16 -17.39 22.84
C VAL A 453 18.78 -17.78 23.37
N GLY A 454 18.36 -17.22 24.49
CA GLY A 454 17.07 -17.53 25.11
C GLY A 454 15.86 -17.04 24.30
N GLY A 455 15.98 -15.89 23.62
CA GLY A 455 14.92 -15.41 22.73
C GLY A 455 14.72 -16.28 21.49
N ALA A 456 15.81 -16.82 20.92
CA ALA A 456 15.71 -17.78 19.81
C ALA A 456 14.93 -19.05 20.18
N ARG A 457 15.05 -19.54 21.43
CA ARG A 457 14.26 -20.66 21.94
C ARG A 457 12.76 -20.40 21.87
N PHE A 458 12.32 -19.17 22.19
CA PHE A 458 10.92 -18.79 22.16
C PHE A 458 10.35 -18.87 20.74
N ILE A 459 11.08 -18.36 19.76
CA ILE A 459 10.74 -18.44 18.33
C ILE A 459 10.66 -19.90 17.89
N ALA A 460 11.67 -20.70 18.26
CA ALA A 460 11.74 -22.12 17.90
C ALA A 460 10.53 -22.91 18.44
N MET A 461 10.24 -22.78 19.74
CA MET A 461 9.14 -23.47 20.40
C MET A 461 7.76 -22.98 19.93
N GLY A 462 7.64 -21.69 19.65
CA GLY A 462 6.40 -21.08 19.18
C GLY A 462 6.01 -21.55 17.79
N TYR A 463 6.95 -21.54 16.84
CA TYR A 463 6.65 -21.66 15.41
C TYR A 463 7.44 -22.75 14.69
N ILE A 464 8.78 -22.74 14.81
CA ILE A 464 9.64 -23.63 14.03
C ILE A 464 9.34 -25.11 14.35
N ASN A 465 9.26 -25.45 15.64
CA ASN A 465 8.95 -26.80 16.11
C ASN A 465 7.52 -27.25 15.78
N LYS A 466 6.63 -26.29 15.47
CA LYS A 466 5.26 -26.55 14.99
C LYS A 466 5.17 -26.61 13.47
N LYS A 467 6.32 -26.75 12.77
CA LYS A 467 6.44 -26.82 11.31
C LYS A 467 5.98 -25.55 10.59
N GLN A 468 5.91 -24.41 11.29
CA GLN A 468 5.75 -23.09 10.68
C GLN A 468 7.12 -22.44 10.50
N ASP A 469 7.94 -23.07 9.69
CA ASP A 469 9.36 -22.76 9.53
C ASP A 469 9.66 -21.96 8.26
N THR A 470 8.67 -21.24 7.75
CA THR A 470 8.85 -20.14 6.79
C THR A 470 7.96 -18.98 7.22
N ILE A 471 8.33 -17.74 6.86
CA ILE A 471 7.51 -16.55 7.17
C ILE A 471 6.12 -16.69 6.55
N TYR A 472 6.04 -17.30 5.36
CA TYR A 472 4.77 -17.66 4.73
C TYR A 472 3.91 -18.57 5.61
N LYS A 473 4.47 -19.66 6.16
CA LYS A 473 3.73 -20.58 7.04
C LYS A 473 3.36 -19.96 8.39
N MET A 474 4.20 -19.08 8.93
CA MET A 474 3.88 -18.30 10.13
C MET A 474 2.66 -17.41 9.88
N ARG A 475 2.56 -16.78 8.70
CA ARG A 475 1.42 -15.93 8.34
C ARG A 475 0.16 -16.73 8.01
N TRP A 476 0.25 -17.74 7.16
CA TRP A 476 -0.93 -18.37 6.55
C TRP A 476 -1.31 -19.70 7.18
N ASN A 477 -0.34 -20.41 7.74
CA ASN A 477 -0.45 -21.77 8.30
C ASN A 477 -1.34 -22.72 7.47
N PRO A 478 -0.99 -23.03 6.22
CA PRO A 478 -1.85 -23.83 5.36
C PRO A 478 -2.04 -25.26 5.88
N SER A 479 -1.03 -25.85 6.54
CA SER A 479 -1.14 -27.18 7.16
C SER A 479 -2.27 -27.24 8.21
N ALA A 480 -2.38 -26.24 9.09
CA ALA A 480 -3.45 -26.23 10.08
C ALA A 480 -4.81 -25.95 9.43
N ALA A 481 -4.87 -25.07 8.44
CA ALA A 481 -6.10 -24.79 7.71
C ALA A 481 -6.64 -26.04 7.00
N GLU A 482 -5.74 -26.83 6.39
CA GLU A 482 -6.07 -28.12 5.77
C GLU A 482 -6.54 -29.16 6.79
N ALA A 483 -5.82 -29.31 7.90
CA ALA A 483 -6.13 -30.33 8.90
C ALA A 483 -7.40 -30.02 9.73
N LEU A 484 -7.66 -28.75 10.03
CA LEU A 484 -8.73 -28.33 10.94
C LEU A 484 -9.97 -27.79 10.22
N GLY A 485 -9.84 -27.42 8.93
CA GLY A 485 -10.91 -26.75 8.19
C GLY A 485 -11.14 -25.30 8.61
N TYR A 486 -10.21 -24.69 9.35
CA TYR A 486 -10.21 -23.25 9.67
C TYR A 486 -8.78 -22.73 9.95
N PRO A 487 -8.51 -21.43 9.73
CA PRO A 487 -7.19 -20.85 10.02
C PRO A 487 -6.86 -20.90 11.51
N SER A 488 -5.65 -21.34 11.85
CA SER A 488 -5.21 -21.42 13.24
C SER A 488 -3.73 -21.05 13.37
N HIS A 489 -3.35 -20.51 14.54
CA HIS A 489 -1.97 -20.25 14.93
C HIS A 489 -1.19 -19.38 13.91
N GLN A 490 -1.81 -18.28 13.47
CA GLN A 490 -1.19 -17.30 12.58
C GLN A 490 -0.48 -16.22 13.37
N TYR A 491 0.69 -15.81 12.91
CA TYR A 491 1.52 -14.81 13.57
C TYR A 491 0.90 -13.40 13.54
N ALA A 492 0.21 -13.04 12.45
CA ALA A 492 -0.31 -11.71 12.23
C ALA A 492 -1.63 -11.74 11.44
N THR A 493 -2.46 -10.73 11.65
CA THR A 493 -3.70 -10.52 10.90
C THR A 493 -3.47 -9.77 9.58
N ASP A 494 -2.43 -8.93 9.48
CA ASP A 494 -2.08 -8.19 8.26
C ASP A 494 -1.74 -9.15 7.12
N ILE A 495 -2.52 -9.11 6.03
CA ILE A 495 -2.29 -9.91 4.82
C ILE A 495 -0.91 -9.68 4.20
N GLY A 496 -0.34 -8.48 4.35
CA GLY A 496 0.96 -8.10 3.80
C GLY A 496 2.13 -8.39 4.74
N TRP A 497 1.89 -8.93 5.94
CA TRP A 497 2.90 -9.06 6.98
C TRP A 497 4.16 -9.78 6.49
N ALA A 498 4.00 -10.95 5.83
CA ALA A 498 5.12 -11.75 5.36
C ALA A 498 6.00 -10.97 4.36
N SER A 499 5.38 -10.33 3.37
CA SER A 499 6.08 -9.50 2.38
C SER A 499 6.75 -8.27 3.00
N LYS A 500 6.20 -7.73 4.10
CA LYS A 500 6.79 -6.60 4.83
C LYS A 500 8.03 -7.02 5.65
N GLN A 501 8.11 -8.27 6.12
CA GLN A 501 9.24 -8.75 6.94
C GLN A 501 10.52 -9.02 6.14
N VAL A 502 10.39 -9.46 4.88
CA VAL A 502 11.49 -10.14 4.17
C VAL A 502 12.57 -9.22 3.61
N ARG A 503 12.26 -7.93 3.45
CA ARG A 503 13.23 -6.96 2.91
C ARG A 503 14.48 -6.85 3.78
N GLN A 504 14.32 -6.82 5.11
CA GLN A 504 15.47 -6.72 6.00
C GLN A 504 16.32 -8.00 5.94
N ILE A 505 15.68 -9.17 5.93
CA ILE A 505 16.36 -10.47 5.80
C ILE A 505 17.15 -10.52 4.49
N TYR A 506 16.52 -10.17 3.36
CA TYR A 506 17.17 -10.06 2.06
C TYR A 506 18.41 -9.16 2.10
N ASN A 507 18.27 -7.95 2.67
CA ASN A 507 19.37 -7.00 2.76
C ASN A 507 20.53 -7.55 3.60
N LEU A 508 20.25 -8.31 4.67
CA LEU A 508 21.30 -8.92 5.48
C LEU A 508 22.07 -9.99 4.71
N TYR A 509 21.36 -10.86 3.99
CA TYR A 509 21.99 -11.84 3.11
C TYR A 509 22.81 -11.17 2.00
N SER A 510 22.36 -10.04 1.46
CA SER A 510 23.07 -9.33 0.39
C SER A 510 24.41 -8.73 0.84
N LEU A 511 24.65 -8.60 2.15
CA LEU A 511 25.91 -8.08 2.70
C LEU A 511 27.00 -9.15 2.83
N LEU A 512 26.65 -10.42 2.67
CA LEU A 512 27.52 -11.56 2.92
C LEU A 512 28.05 -12.16 1.61
N ASN A 513 29.30 -12.60 1.62
CA ASN A 513 29.92 -13.25 0.46
C ASN A 513 29.53 -14.73 0.36
N ASN A 514 29.38 -15.41 1.50
CA ASN A 514 29.10 -16.85 1.57
C ASN A 514 27.95 -17.12 2.56
N TYR A 515 26.96 -17.88 2.11
CA TYR A 515 25.85 -18.34 2.93
C TYR A 515 25.07 -19.47 2.22
N SER A 516 24.24 -20.16 2.99
CA SER A 516 23.25 -21.12 2.50
C SER A 516 21.84 -20.58 2.68
N ILE A 517 20.97 -20.86 1.71
CA ILE A 517 19.56 -20.50 1.74
C ILE A 517 18.74 -21.65 1.13
N ASP A 518 17.83 -22.18 1.93
CA ASP A 518 16.89 -23.20 1.50
C ASP A 518 15.51 -22.56 1.38
N LEU A 519 14.91 -22.62 0.20
CA LEU A 519 13.55 -22.15 -0.04
C LEU A 519 12.60 -23.34 -0.07
N GLU A 520 11.45 -23.21 0.60
CA GLU A 520 10.35 -24.17 0.54
C GLU A 520 9.10 -23.46 0.04
N ILE A 521 8.82 -23.63 -1.26
CA ILE A 521 7.74 -22.96 -1.97
C ILE A 521 6.42 -23.70 -1.72
N PRO A 522 5.39 -23.03 -1.15
CA PRO A 522 4.05 -23.59 -1.03
C PRO A 522 3.45 -23.89 -2.41
N VAL A 523 2.83 -25.04 -2.57
CA VAL A 523 2.10 -25.42 -3.80
C VAL A 523 0.71 -25.90 -3.43
N TYR A 524 -0.31 -25.15 -3.87
CA TYR A 524 -1.70 -25.51 -3.71
C TYR A 524 -2.16 -26.43 -4.85
N LYS A 525 -3.11 -27.30 -4.54
CA LYS A 525 -3.73 -28.21 -5.51
C LYS A 525 -4.38 -27.43 -6.67
N THR A 526 -4.15 -27.88 -7.89
CA THR A 526 -4.89 -27.41 -9.07
C THR A 526 -6.29 -28.01 -9.10
N LYS A 527 -7.28 -27.25 -9.60
CA LYS A 527 -8.67 -27.72 -9.73
C LYS A 527 -8.81 -28.89 -10.69
#